data_AF-A0A7Y1YCM3-F1
#
_entry.id   AF-A0A7Y1YCM3-F1
#
_cell.length_a   1.000
_cell.length_b   1.000
_cell.length_c   1.000
_cell.angle_alpha   90.00
_cell.angle_beta   90.00
_cell.angle_gamma   90.00
#
_symmetry.space_group_name_H-M   'P 1'
#
loop_
_entity.id
_entity.type
_entity.pdbx_description
1 polymer ?
#
loop_
_entity_poly.entity_id
_entity_poly.type
_entity_poly.pdbx_seq_one_letter_code
_entity_poly.pdbx_strand_id
1 'polypeptide(L)'
;MDFYEFTDLDEHGQAFAIWHFGIYLLSRRQGLRKYRLYAIDDFYVEVSFLEGNPHFEKINTFESTDFLDPYLALIDLSPLADPEQI
;
A
#
# COMPACT_ATOMS: atom_id res chain seq x y z
N MET A 1 0.98 4.23 15.79
CA MET A 1 0.40 5.40 15.11
C MET A 1 -0.93 4.93 14.58
N ASP A 2 -2.02 5.49 15.09
CA ASP A 2 -3.35 5.09 14.61
C ASP A 2 -3.76 5.83 13.34
N PHE A 3 -4.88 5.40 12.73
CA PHE A 3 -5.41 5.97 11.50
C PHE A 3 -5.68 7.49 11.62
N TYR A 4 -6.28 7.93 12.73
CA TYR A 4 -6.67 9.34 12.91
C TYR A 4 -5.43 10.22 13.08
N GLU A 5 -4.47 9.79 13.91
CA GLU A 5 -3.18 10.43 14.09
C GLU A 5 -2.45 10.60 12.74
N PHE A 6 -2.47 9.58 11.88
CA PHE A 6 -1.86 9.66 10.56
C PHE A 6 -2.58 10.65 9.64
N THR A 7 -3.92 10.61 9.60
CA THR A 7 -4.70 11.47 8.70
C THR A 7 -4.65 12.96 9.05
N ASP A 8 -4.31 13.30 10.30
CA ASP A 8 -4.15 14.69 10.76
C ASP A 8 -2.79 15.30 10.38
N LEU A 9 -1.82 14.48 9.96
CA LEU A 9 -0.51 14.94 9.50
C LEU A 9 -0.60 15.64 8.14
N ASP A 10 0.28 16.62 7.93
CA ASP A 10 0.53 17.18 6.60
C ASP A 10 1.27 16.17 5.70
N GLU A 11 1.42 16.49 4.42
CA GLU A 11 2.07 15.60 3.45
C GLU A 11 3.49 15.19 3.86
N HIS A 12 4.24 16.11 4.47
CA HIS A 12 5.59 15.84 4.98
C HIS A 12 5.56 14.87 6.18
N GLY A 13 4.65 15.08 7.12
CA GLY A 13 4.43 14.20 8.26
C GLY A 13 3.98 12.81 7.83
N GLN A 14 3.04 12.71 6.89
CA GLN A 14 2.60 11.43 6.33
C GLN A 14 3.74 10.69 5.63
N ALA A 15 4.55 11.39 4.82
CA ALA A 15 5.71 10.79 4.16
C ALA A 15 6.76 10.28 5.18
N PHE A 16 7.02 11.06 6.23
CA PHE A 16 7.90 10.66 7.32
C PHE A 16 7.35 9.43 8.05
N ALA A 17 6.05 9.41 8.35
CA ALA A 17 5.39 8.30 9.01
C ALA A 17 5.45 7.01 8.17
N ILE A 18 5.16 7.08 6.87
CA ILE A 18 5.30 5.94 5.95
C ILE A 18 6.75 5.43 5.93
N TRP A 19 7.74 6.33 5.92
CA TRP A 19 9.14 5.94 5.90
C TRP A 19 9.60 5.25 7.19
N HIS A 20 9.13 5.71 8.35
CA HIS A 20 9.59 5.22 9.65
C HIS A 20 8.77 4.06 10.21
N PHE A 21 7.46 4.03 9.93
CA PHE A 21 6.52 3.07 10.51
C PHE A 21 5.89 2.14 9.47
N GLY A 22 6.00 2.46 8.17
CA GLY A 22 5.40 1.68 7.09
C GLY A 22 6.14 0.39 6.80
N ILE A 23 5.40 -0.72 6.80
CA ILE A 23 5.84 -2.00 6.28
C ILE A 23 5.43 -2.07 4.81
N TYR A 24 6.42 -2.06 3.90
CA TYR A 24 6.15 -2.24 2.49
C TYR A 24 5.58 -3.64 2.21
N LEU A 25 4.42 -3.69 1.57
CA LEU A 25 3.76 -4.95 1.20
C LEU A 25 4.06 -5.31 -0.25
N LEU A 26 3.63 -4.46 -1.18
CA LEU A 26 3.87 -4.68 -2.61
C LEU A 26 3.69 -3.41 -3.44
N SER A 27 3.90 -3.51 -4.75
CA SER A 27 3.65 -2.43 -5.69
C SER A 27 2.91 -2.93 -6.92
N ARG A 28 2.06 -2.08 -7.47
CA ARG A 28 1.36 -2.30 -8.74
C ARG A 28 1.63 -1.14 -9.70
N ARG A 29 1.46 -1.38 -11.00
CA ARG A 29 1.54 -0.35 -12.04
C ARG A 29 0.23 -0.30 -12.80
N GLN A 30 -0.20 0.90 -13.16
CA GLN A 30 -1.36 1.14 -14.02
C GLN A 30 -1.00 2.26 -15.00
N GLY A 31 -0.67 1.88 -16.24
CA GLY A 31 -0.10 2.82 -17.21
C GLY A 31 1.19 3.45 -16.67
N LEU A 32 1.25 4.78 -16.68
CA LEU A 32 2.39 5.56 -16.17
C LEU A 32 2.38 5.76 -14.65
N ARG A 33 1.37 5.24 -13.94
CA ARG A 33 1.30 5.38 -12.48
C ARG A 33 1.85 4.13 -11.80
N LYS A 34 2.74 4.33 -10.83
CA LYS A 34 3.19 3.29 -9.90
C LYS A 34 2.53 3.53 -8.55
N TYR A 35 2.00 2.48 -7.94
CA TYR A 35 1.40 2.50 -6.62
C TYR A 35 2.20 1.58 -5.71
N ARG A 36 2.49 2.03 -4.49
CA ARG A 36 3.14 1.25 -3.45
C ARG A 36 2.18 1.15 -2.27
N LEU A 37 1.98 -0.07 -1.80
CA LEU A 37 1.13 -0.36 -0.66
C LEU A 37 2.01 -0.61 0.57
N TYR A 38 1.65 0.05 1.66
CA TYR A 38 2.26 -0.11 2.97
C TYR A 38 1.18 -0.47 3.99
N ALA A 39 1.56 -1.23 5.01
CA ALA A 39 0.80 -1.36 6.25
C ALA A 39 1.44 -0.50 7.34
N ILE A 40 0.62 0.21 8.11
CA ILE A 40 1.04 0.91 9.34
C ILE A 40 0.05 0.45 10.41
N ASP A 41 0.54 -0.26 11.42
CA ASP A 41 -0.27 -0.86 12.48
C ASP A 41 -1.50 -1.63 11.94
N ASP A 42 -2.70 -1.07 12.05
CA ASP A 42 -3.98 -1.67 11.68
C ASP A 42 -4.62 -1.11 10.40
N PHE A 43 -3.91 -0.25 9.65
CA PHE A 43 -4.40 0.33 8.41
C PHE A 43 -3.38 0.26 7.26
N TYR A 44 -3.86 0.58 6.07
CA TYR A 44 -3.09 0.54 4.84
C TYR A 44 -2.90 1.93 4.26
N VAL A 45 -1.77 2.11 3.59
CA VAL A 45 -1.40 3.35 2.89
C VAL A 45 -0.97 3.03 1.47
N GLU A 46 -1.67 3.59 0.49
CA GLU A 46 -1.30 3.55 -0.92
C GLU A 46 -0.66 4.88 -1.33
N VAL A 47 0.59 4.81 -1.78
CA VAL A 47 1.33 5.95 -2.32
C VAL A 47 1.45 5.81 -3.82
N SER A 48 0.96 6.80 -4.56
CA SER A 48 1.02 6.83 -6.02
C SER A 48 2.09 7.80 -6.53
N PHE A 49 2.75 7.44 -7.63
CA PHE A 49 3.79 8.21 -8.28
C PHE A 49 3.58 8.17 -9.80
N LEU A 50 3.81 9.29 -10.48
CA LEU A 50 3.94 9.28 -11.94
C LEU A 50 5.34 8.81 -12.33
N GLU A 51 5.42 7.95 -13.34
CA GLU A 51 6.68 7.51 -13.90
C GLU A 51 7.48 8.69 -14.43
N GLY A 52 8.72 8.84 -13.95
CA GLY A 52 9.57 9.99 -14.23
C GLY A 52 9.41 11.16 -13.27
N ASN A 53 8.44 11.13 -12.34
CA ASN A 53 8.30 12.11 -11.27
C ASN A 53 8.71 11.48 -9.91
N PRO A 54 9.77 11.99 -9.24
CA PRO A 54 10.19 11.45 -7.95
C PRO A 54 9.28 11.87 -6.78
N HIS A 55 8.38 12.85 -6.95
CA HIS A 55 7.39 13.19 -5.93
C HIS A 55 6.22 12.20 -5.95
N PHE A 56 5.75 11.82 -4.76
CA PHE A 56 4.48 11.14 -4.62
C PHE A 56 3.37 12.10 -5.03
N GLU A 57 2.45 11.61 -5.88
CA GLU A 57 1.32 12.41 -6.37
C GLU A 57 0.13 12.36 -5.43
N LYS A 58 -0.02 11.28 -4.67
CA LYS A 58 -1.14 11.09 -3.75
C LYS A 58 -0.85 10.02 -2.71
N ILE A 59 -1.31 10.27 -1.50
CA ILE A 59 -1.40 9.30 -0.40
C ILE A 59 -2.89 9.01 -0.19
N ASN A 60 -3.28 7.73 -0.27
CA ASN A 60 -4.60 7.26 0.12
C ASN A 60 -4.44 6.33 1.33
N THR A 61 -5.29 6.49 2.34
CA THR A 61 -5.32 5.63 3.52
C THR A 61 -6.65 4.92 3.65
N PHE A 62 -6.65 3.69 4.16
CA PHE A 62 -7.86 2.91 4.36
C PHE A 62 -7.64 1.80 5.40
N GLU A 63 -8.68 1.52 6.19
CA GLU A 63 -8.70 0.43 7.18
C GLU A 63 -9.30 -0.87 6.59
N SER A 64 -10.18 -0.75 5.59
CA SER A 64 -10.85 -1.89 4.97
C SER A 64 -9.95 -2.63 3.97
N THR A 65 -10.10 -3.95 3.89
CA THR A 65 -9.44 -4.78 2.87
C THR A 65 -10.04 -4.63 1.47
N ASP A 66 -11.17 -3.93 1.31
CA ASP A 66 -11.87 -3.79 0.03
C ASP A 66 -10.99 -3.16 -1.08
N PHE A 67 -10.00 -2.35 -0.70
CA PHE A 67 -9.08 -1.73 -1.65
C PHE A 67 -7.83 -2.58 -1.96
N LEU A 68 -7.75 -3.79 -1.41
CA LEU A 68 -6.65 -4.72 -1.65
C LEU A 68 -6.83 -5.58 -2.90
N ASP A 69 -8.04 -5.69 -3.45
CA ASP A 69 -8.34 -6.44 -4.68
C ASP A 69 -7.30 -6.29 -5.81
N PRO A 70 -6.88 -5.07 -6.23
CA PRO A 70 -5.89 -4.91 -7.30
C PRO A 70 -4.49 -5.42 -6.93
N TYR A 71 -4.22 -5.61 -5.64
CA TYR A 71 -2.98 -6.14 -5.11
C TYR A 71 -3.03 -7.66 -4.92
N LEU A 72 -4.17 -8.20 -4.50
CA LEU A 72 -4.38 -9.64 -4.34
C LEU A 72 -4.24 -10.38 -5.67
N ALA A 73 -4.64 -9.75 -6.79
CA ALA A 73 -4.44 -10.30 -8.13
C ALA A 73 -2.96 -10.50 -8.55
N LEU A 74 -2.01 -9.92 -7.80
CA LEU A 74 -0.57 -10.04 -8.06
C LEU A 74 0.09 -11.14 -7.22
N ILE A 75 -0.63 -11.72 -6.26
CA ILE A 75 -0.12 -12.75 -5.36
C ILE A 75 -0.49 -14.12 -5.93
N ASP A 76 0.51 -14.94 -6.22
CA ASP A 76 0.29 -16.33 -6.58
C ASP A 76 0.10 -17.17 -5.32
N LEU A 77 -1.13 -17.67 -5.12
CA LEU A 77 -1.49 -18.54 -4.00
C LEU A 77 -1.32 -20.03 -4.34
N SER A 78 -0.96 -20.38 -5.59
CA SER A 78 -0.73 -21.77 -6.00
C SER A 78 0.24 -22.54 -5.10
N PRO A 79 1.32 -21.94 -4.55
CA PRO A 79 2.22 -22.63 -3.63
C PRO A 79 1.59 -23.02 -2.28
N LEU A 80 0.46 -22.43 -1.92
CA LEU A 80 -0.29 -22.75 -0.69
C LEU A 80 -1.38 -23.80 -0.92
N ALA A 81 -1.72 -24.09 -2.17
CA ALA A 81 -2.64 -25.16 -2.50
C ALA A 81 -1.90 -26.49 -2.42
N ASP A 82 -2.14 -27.24 -1.35
CA ASP A 82 -1.56 -28.57 -1.16
C ASP A 82 -2.13 -29.54 -2.22
N PRO A 83 -1.30 -30.10 -3.13
CA PRO A 83 -1.78 -31.02 -4.15
C PRO A 83 -2.21 -32.38 -3.60
N GLU A 84 -1.94 -32.71 -2.32
CA GLU A 84 -2.28 -34.01 -1.72
C GLU A 84 -3.68 -34.09 -1.06
N GLN A 85 -4.56 -33.10 -1.28
CA GLN A 85 -5.91 -33.08 -0.67
C GLN A 85 -7.07 -33.12 -1.70
N ILE A 86 -6.84 -33.59 -2.93
CA ILE A 86 -7.91 -33.83 -3.93
C ILE A 86 -7.98 -35.31 -4.32
#